data_AF-A0A7C1W8J5-F1
#
_entry.id   AF-A0A7C1W8J5-F1
#
_cell.length_a   1.000
_cell.length_b   1.000
_cell.length_c   1.000
_cell.angle_alpha   90.00
_cell.angle_beta   90.00
_cell.angle_gamma   90.00
#
_symmetry.space_group_name_H-M   'P 1'
#
loop_
_entity.id
_entity.type
_entity.pdbx_description
1 polymer ?
#
loop_
_entity_poly.entity_id
_entity_poly.type
_entity_poly.pdbx_seq_one_letter_code
_entity_poly.pdbx_strand_id
1 'polypeptide(L)'
;MTRIITVEILGQEFQFRVAPQREDAQDIVNYLKTKVEEVQARVKNISDHKIIMLAALDIASDYYQIKREFEDYRGLMTEKSKRLIEVIDTQT
;
A
#
# COMPACT_ATOMS: atom_id res chain seq x y z
N MET A 1 -4.31 22.67 -11.53
CA MET A 1 -5.49 22.74 -10.64
C MET A 1 -5.56 21.46 -9.83
N THR A 2 -5.68 21.52 -8.50
CA THR A 2 -5.82 20.34 -7.65
C THR A 2 -7.15 19.64 -7.90
N ARG A 3 -7.14 18.30 -7.93
CA ARG A 3 -8.34 17.47 -8.05
C ARG A 3 -8.87 17.15 -6.65
N ILE A 4 -10.20 17.16 -6.47
CA ILE A 4 -10.85 16.71 -5.24
C ILE A 4 -11.47 15.34 -5.52
N ILE A 5 -11.23 14.39 -4.62
CA ILE A 5 -11.87 13.08 -4.62
C ILE A 5 -12.76 13.00 -3.39
N THR A 6 -14.01 12.64 -3.62
CA THR A 6 -15.01 12.44 -2.57
C THR A 6 -15.23 10.95 -2.36
N VAL A 7 -15.28 10.51 -1.11
CA VAL A 7 -15.57 9.11 -0.74
C VAL A 7 -16.43 9.07 0.51
N GLU A 8 -17.35 8.12 0.56
CA GLU A 8 -18.12 7.81 1.76
C GLU A 8 -17.47 6.65 2.53
N ILE A 9 -17.13 6.89 3.79
CA ILE A 9 -16.51 5.93 4.71
C ILE A 9 -17.28 5.99 6.03
N LEU A 10 -17.77 4.83 6.51
CA LEU A 10 -18.56 4.73 7.76
C LEU A 10 -19.76 5.71 7.80
N GLY A 11 -20.42 5.93 6.65
CA GLY A 11 -21.55 6.86 6.53
C GLY A 11 -21.16 8.34 6.59
N GLN A 12 -19.87 8.67 6.54
CA GLN A 12 -19.35 10.03 6.53
C GLN A 12 -18.69 10.33 5.18
N GLU A 13 -18.98 11.50 4.61
CA GLU A 13 -18.34 11.97 3.39
C GLU A 13 -16.97 12.61 3.70
N PHE A 14 -15.92 12.13 3.03
CA PHE A 14 -14.57 12.67 3.10
C PHE A 14 -14.14 13.23 1.76
N GLN A 15 -13.47 14.38 1.79
CA GLN A 15 -12.92 15.05 0.61
C GLN A 15 -11.40 15.12 0.68
N PHE A 16 -10.73 14.51 -0.29
CA PHE A 16 -9.29 14.45 -0.39
C PHE A 16 -8.79 15.34 -1.52
N ARG A 17 -7.88 16.27 -1.20
CA ARG A 17 -7.19 17.08 -2.20
C ARG A 17 -5.98 16.32 -2.72
N VAL A 18 -5.94 16.11 -4.03
CA VAL A 18 -4.90 15.31 -4.67
C VAL A 18 -4.13 16.17 -5.68
N ALA A 19 -2.82 15.94 -5.75
CA ALA A 19 -1.97 16.49 -6.79
C ALA A 19 -2.50 16.10 -8.20
N PRO A 20 -2.42 17.00 -9.20
CA PRO A 20 -2.99 16.75 -10.53
C PRO A 20 -2.40 15.52 -11.24
N GLN A 21 -1.13 15.23 -11.03
CA GLN A 21 -0.40 14.13 -11.70
C GLN A 21 -0.57 12.75 -11.05
N ARG A 22 -1.35 12.61 -9.97
CA ARG A 22 -1.64 11.29 -9.37
C ARG A 22 -2.86 10.67 -10.02
N GLU A 23 -2.62 9.82 -11.01
CA GLU A 23 -3.68 9.05 -11.69
C GLU A 23 -4.27 7.94 -10.79
N ASP A 24 -3.45 7.41 -9.87
CA ASP A 24 -3.77 6.34 -8.91
C ASP A 24 -4.61 6.79 -7.70
N ALA A 25 -4.94 8.08 -7.63
CA ALA A 25 -5.55 8.64 -6.43
C ALA A 25 -6.93 8.08 -6.09
N GLN A 26 -7.72 7.74 -7.10
CA GLN A 26 -9.02 7.10 -6.89
C GLN A 26 -8.83 5.69 -6.33
N ASP A 27 -7.86 4.94 -6.84
CA ASP A 27 -7.58 3.58 -6.39
C ASP A 27 -7.09 3.56 -4.94
N ILE A 28 -6.25 4.52 -4.55
CA ILE A 28 -5.79 4.68 -3.15
C ILE A 28 -6.96 4.96 -2.21
N VAL A 29 -7.88 5.84 -2.60
CA VAL A 29 -9.07 6.16 -1.80
C VAL A 29 -10.00 4.94 -1.69
N ASN A 30 -10.19 4.21 -2.79
CA ASN A 30 -10.97 2.98 -2.79
C ASN A 30 -10.34 1.91 -1.89
N TYR A 31 -9.01 1.77 -1.94
CA TYR A 31 -8.28 0.84 -1.09
C TYR A 31 -8.40 1.17 0.40
N LEU A 32 -8.36 2.46 0.78
CA LEU A 32 -8.67 2.89 2.13
C LEU A 32 -10.08 2.45 2.55
N LYS A 33 -11.08 2.66 1.70
CA LYS A 33 -12.46 2.27 1.97
C LYS A 33 -12.57 0.76 2.21
N THR A 34 -11.99 -0.06 1.34
CA THR A 34 -11.95 -1.52 1.50
C THR A 34 -11.33 -1.92 2.84
N LYS A 35 -10.20 -1.33 3.23
CA LYS A 35 -9.55 -1.64 4.51
C LYS A 35 -10.39 -1.24 5.72
N VAL A 36 -11.13 -0.13 5.64
CA VAL A 36 -12.07 0.25 6.69
C VAL A 36 -13.21 -0.77 6.81
N GLU A 37 -13.78 -1.22 5.70
CA GLU A 37 -14.83 -2.25 5.66
C GLU A 37 -14.33 -3.60 6.22
N GLU A 38 -13.11 -4.02 5.88
CA GLU A 38 -12.48 -5.22 6.43
C GLU A 38 -12.29 -5.16 7.95
N VAL A 39 -11.83 -4.03 8.47
CA VAL A 39 -11.70 -3.82 9.91
C VAL A 39 -13.07 -3.82 10.56
N GLN A 40 -14.05 -3.09 10.01
CA GLN A 40 -15.40 -3.03 10.56
C GLN A 40 -16.05 -4.42 10.65
N ALA A 41 -15.81 -5.31 9.69
CA ALA A 41 -16.29 -6.69 9.72
C ALA A 41 -15.62 -7.54 10.82
N ARG A 42 -14.38 -7.22 11.22
CA ARG A 42 -13.57 -8.00 12.16
C ARG A 42 -13.73 -7.59 13.62
N VAL A 43 -14.01 -6.32 13.90
CA VAL A 43 -14.10 -5.78 15.27
C VAL A 43 -15.50 -5.25 15.60
N LYS A 44 -15.95 -5.51 16.83
CA LYS A 44 -17.25 -5.06 17.35
C LYS A 44 -17.06 -4.01 18.45
N ASN A 45 -18.02 -3.10 18.60
CA ASN A 45 -18.13 -2.13 19.70
C ASN A 45 -16.91 -1.20 19.88
N ILE A 46 -16.29 -0.77 18.77
CA ILE A 46 -15.27 0.28 18.78
C ILE A 46 -15.75 1.48 17.97
N SER A 47 -15.28 2.68 18.35
CA SER A 47 -15.62 3.92 17.66
C SER A 47 -15.04 3.96 16.24
N ASP A 48 -15.72 4.65 15.32
CA ASP A 48 -15.29 4.85 13.92
C ASP A 48 -13.85 5.34 13.78
N HIS A 49 -13.42 6.29 14.62
CA HIS A 49 -12.03 6.75 14.69
C HIS A 49 -11.02 5.59 14.88
N LYS A 50 -11.34 4.63 15.76
CA LYS A 50 -10.48 3.46 16.02
C LYS A 50 -10.49 2.50 14.83
N ILE A 51 -11.63 2.33 14.16
CA ILE A 51 -11.72 1.55 12.92
C ILE A 51 -10.80 2.15 11.85
N ILE A 52 -10.87 3.47 11.64
CA ILE A 52 -10.03 4.18 10.67
C ILE A 52 -8.55 4.08 11.04
N MET A 53 -8.17 4.22 12.32
CA MET A 53 -6.77 4.03 12.74
C MET A 53 -6.26 2.61 12.48
N LEU A 54 -7.08 1.59 12.74
CA LEU A 54 -6.71 0.21 12.45
C LEU A 54 -6.58 -0.02 10.94
N ALA A 55 -7.47 0.52 10.11
CA ALA A 55 -7.35 0.44 8.67
C ALA A 55 -6.08 1.13 8.16
N ALA A 56 -5.72 2.30 8.72
CA ALA A 56 -4.46 2.97 8.40
C ALA A 56 -3.24 2.14 8.81
N LEU A 57 -3.30 1.45 9.96
CA LEU A 57 -2.24 0.55 10.41
C LEU A 57 -2.10 -0.68 9.49
N ASP A 58 -3.22 -1.28 9.08
CA ASP A 58 -3.24 -2.41 8.14
C ASP A 58 -2.61 -1.98 6.80
N ILE A 59 -2.96 -0.81 6.26
CA ILE A 59 -2.35 -0.24 5.04
C ILE A 59 -0.85 -0.03 5.19
N ALA A 60 -0.42 0.54 6.32
CA ALA A 60 0.99 0.75 6.59
C ALA A 60 1.73 -0.59 6.66
N SER A 61 1.15 -1.60 7.30
CA SER A 61 1.69 -2.96 7.36
C SER A 61 1.86 -3.56 5.96
N ASP A 62 0.82 -3.49 5.12
CA ASP A 62 0.85 -3.99 3.74
C ASP A 62 1.99 -3.32 2.94
N TYR A 63 2.13 -1.99 3.05
CA TYR A 63 3.23 -1.26 2.41
C TYR A 63 4.61 -1.72 2.90
N TYR A 64 4.79 -1.87 4.22
CA TYR A 64 6.07 -2.31 4.79
C TYR A 64 6.42 -3.75 4.40
N GLN A 65 5.42 -4.62 4.28
CA GLN A 65 5.62 -5.99 3.81
C GLN A 65 6.09 -6.00 2.35
N ILE A 66 5.36 -5.32 1.45
CA ILE A 66 5.73 -5.25 0.02
C ILE A 66 7.13 -4.65 -0.15
N LYS A 67 7.44 -3.58 0.60
CA LYS A 67 8.76 -2.95 0.57
C LYS A 67 9.87 -3.95 0.96
N ARG A 68 9.64 -4.76 1.99
CA ARG A 68 10.61 -5.78 2.43
C ARG A 68 10.80 -6.86 1.37
N GLU A 69 9.69 -7.42 0.87
CA GLU A 69 9.72 -8.46 -0.16
C GLU A 69 10.44 -8.00 -1.43
N PHE A 70 10.26 -6.73 -1.83
CA PHE A 70 10.98 -6.14 -2.96
C PHE A 70 12.49 -6.05 -2.71
N GLU A 71 12.92 -5.59 -1.52
CA GLU A 71 14.33 -5.50 -1.16
C GLU A 71 14.99 -6.88 -1.13
N ASP A 72 14.32 -7.88 -0.55
CA ASP A 72 14.78 -9.26 -0.49
C ASP A 72 14.93 -9.85 -1.91
N TYR A 73 13.91 -9.66 -2.76
CA TYR A 73 13.95 -10.10 -4.15
C TYR A 73 15.08 -9.43 -4.93
N ARG A 74 15.28 -8.12 -4.76
CA ARG A 74 16.36 -7.37 -5.41
C ARG A 74 17.73 -7.90 -4.97
N GLY A 75 17.89 -8.19 -3.68
CA GLY A 75 19.11 -8.80 -3.14
C GLY A 75 19.41 -10.15 -3.79
N LEU A 76 18.41 -11.03 -3.83
CA LEU A 76 18.53 -12.36 -4.43
C LEU A 76 18.88 -12.30 -5.92
N MET A 77 18.23 -11.40 -6.68
CA MET A 77 18.53 -11.23 -8.10
C MET A 77 19.94 -10.69 -8.33
N THR A 78 20.39 -9.76 -7.47
CA THR A 78 21.74 -9.21 -7.53
C THR A 78 22.79 -10.31 -7.28
N GLU A 79 22.58 -11.15 -6.26
CA GLU A 79 23.47 -12.26 -5.95
C GLU A 79 23.53 -13.29 -7.10
N LYS A 80 22.37 -13.70 -7.62
CA LYS A 80 22.30 -14.63 -8.76
C LYS A 80 23.01 -14.08 -10.00
N SER A 81 22.83 -12.78 -10.27
CA SER A 81 23.47 -12.14 -11.42
C SER A 81 24.98 -12.07 -11.27
N LYS A 82 25.49 -11.73 -10.08
CA LYS A 82 26.94 -11.75 -9.78
C LYS A 82 27.54 -13.14 -10.00
N ARG A 83 26.88 -14.18 -9.48
CA ARG A 83 27.33 -15.56 -9.64
C ARG A 83 27.36 -15.99 -11.11
N LEU A 84 26.39 -15.56 -11.92
CA LEU A 84 26.38 -15.85 -13.36
C LEU A 84 27.55 -15.15 -14.07
N ILE A 85 27.84 -13.90 -13.72
CA ILE A 85 28.99 -13.15 -14.27
C ILE A 85 30.30 -13.87 -13.92
N GLU A 86 30.50 -14.26 -12.66
CA GLU A 86 31.70 -15.01 -12.22
C GLU A 86 31.90 -16.33 -13.01
N VAL A 87 30.80 -17.04 -13.30
CA VAL A 87 30.86 -18.28 -14.10
C VAL A 87 31.25 -18.00 -15.56
N ILE A 88 30.79 -16.89 -16.13
CA ILE A 88 31.15 -16.50 -17.51
C ILE A 88 32.62 -16.05 -17.56
N ASP A 89 33.05 -15.25 -16.60
CA ASP A 89 34.42 -14.71 -16.52
C ASP A 89 35.45 -15.80 -16.27
N THR A 90 35.09 -16.88 -15.59
CA THR A 90 35.98 -18.04 -15.35
C THR A 90 36.07 -19.01 -16.53
N GLN A 91 35.19 -18.88 -17.53
CA GLN A 91 35.22 -19.67 -18.77
C GLN A 91 35.93 -18.96 -19.94
N THR A 92 36.37 -17.72 -19.74
CA THR A 92 37.15 -16.92 -20.70
C THR A 92 38.60 -16.84 -20.26
#